data_AF-A0A1R3IWX1-F1
#
_entry.id   AF-A0A1R3IWX1-F1
#
_cell.length_a   1.000
_cell.length_b   1.000
_cell.length_c   1.000
_cell.angle_alpha   90.00
_cell.angle_beta   90.00
_cell.angle_gamma   90.00
#
_symmetry.space_group_name_H-M   'P 1'
#
loop_
_entity.id
_entity.type
_entity.pdbx_description
1 polymer ?
#
loop_
_entity_poly.entity_id
_entity_poly.type
_entity_poly.pdbx_seq_one_letter_code
_entity_poly.pdbx_strand_id
1 'polypeptide(L)'
;MEFEDGLQKLEELTNNASQIQEKLLEEILKRNAETEYLRGFLNGQAEKQVFKKNVPIVTYEEIRPYIDRIANGEPSHILLADPIVEFMLSSGTSGGKPKLIPSTAESFETRMFESTLVDPLMHK
;
A
#
# COMPACT_ATOMS: atom_id res chain seq x y z
N MET A 1 25.00 3.21 -16.61
CA MET A 1 24.68 3.98 -15.39
C MET A 1 23.39 3.47 -14.78
N GLU A 2 22.23 3.48 -15.46
CA GLU A 2 20.94 3.02 -14.88
C GLU A 2 20.91 1.54 -14.38
N PHE A 3 21.66 0.64 -15.01
CA PHE A 3 21.68 -0.79 -14.64
C PHE A 3 22.44 -1.08 -13.32
N GLU A 4 23.63 -0.49 -13.15
CA GLU A 4 24.44 -0.67 -11.94
C GLU A 4 23.76 -0.04 -10.72
N ASP A 5 23.12 1.12 -10.91
CA ASP A 5 22.33 1.80 -9.87
C ASP A 5 21.14 0.94 -9.42
N GLY A 6 20.47 0.26 -10.35
CA GLY A 6 19.37 -0.66 -10.05
C GLY A 6 19.81 -1.89 -9.24
N LEU A 7 20.93 -2.51 -9.59
CA LEU A 7 21.49 -3.64 -8.83
C LEU A 7 21.94 -3.23 -7.43
N GLN A 8 22.62 -2.09 -7.31
CA GLN A 8 23.00 -1.55 -6.01
C GLN A 8 21.77 -1.28 -5.13
N LYS A 9 20.68 -0.78 -5.73
CA LYS A 9 19.42 -0.58 -5.01
C LYS A 9 18.81 -1.90 -4.54
N LEU A 10 18.81 -2.94 -5.37
CA LEU A 10 18.32 -4.26 -4.97
C LEU A 10 19.12 -4.84 -3.81
N GLU A 11 20.45 -4.71 -3.83
CA GLU A 11 21.32 -5.12 -2.71
C GLU A 11 21.00 -4.34 -1.43
N GLU A 12 20.82 -3.03 -1.51
CA GLU A 12 20.44 -2.20 -0.36
C GLU A 12 19.09 -2.65 0.23
N LEU A 13 18.08 -2.82 -0.62
CA LEU A 13 16.72 -3.19 -0.21
C LEU A 13 16.67 -4.57 0.44
N THR A 14 17.38 -5.54 -0.13
CA THR A 14 17.37 -6.93 0.34
C THR A 14 18.22 -7.14 1.60
N ASN A 15 19.37 -6.48 1.72
CA ASN A 15 20.21 -6.58 2.92
C ASN A 15 19.62 -5.84 4.14
N ASN A 16 18.81 -4.80 3.92
CA ASN A 16 18.24 -3.99 5.01
C ASN A 16 16.73 -4.23 5.21
N ALA A 17 16.17 -5.32 4.66
CA ALA A 17 14.74 -5.56 4.58
C ALA A 17 13.99 -5.41 5.91
N SER A 18 14.54 -5.93 7.02
CA SER A 18 13.89 -5.82 8.33
C SER A 18 13.71 -4.37 8.80
N GLN A 19 14.77 -3.56 8.67
CA GLN A 19 14.76 -2.16 9.10
C GLN A 19 13.83 -1.33 8.21
N ILE A 20 13.89 -1.57 6.90
CA ILE A 20 13.02 -0.92 5.91
C ILE A 20 11.55 -1.23 6.19
N GLN A 21 11.20 -2.50 6.44
CA GLN A 21 9.83 -2.90 6.73
C GLN A 21 9.29 -2.30 8.04
N GLU A 22 10.13 -2.18 9.07
CA GLU A 22 9.71 -1.56 10.33
C GLU A 22 9.43 -0.07 10.16
N LYS A 23 10.31 0.64 9.47
CA LYS A 23 10.13 2.06 9.16
C LYS A 23 8.91 2.29 8.27
N LEU A 24 8.74 1.48 7.22
CA LEU A 24 7.61 1.58 6.30
C LEU A 24 6.27 1.38 7.02
N LEU A 25 6.18 0.37 7.90
CA LEU A 25 4.96 0.15 8.69
C LEU A 25 4.65 1.37 9.58
N GLU A 26 5.66 1.91 10.27
CA GLU A 26 5.48 3.08 11.13
C GLU A 26 5.00 4.31 10.33
N GLU A 27 5.56 4.55 9.14
CA GLU A 27 5.15 5.63 8.24
C GLU A 27 3.71 5.45 7.76
N ILE A 28 3.32 4.24 7.34
CA ILE A 28 1.94 3.93 6.92
C ILE A 28 0.96 4.18 8.06
N LEU A 29 1.27 3.69 9.27
CA LEU A 29 0.38 3.82 10.43
C LEU A 29 0.24 5.27 10.88
N LYS A 30 1.34 6.02 10.95
CA LYS A 30 1.32 7.45 11.30
C LYS A 30 0.55 8.28 10.29
N ARG A 31 0.80 8.05 8.99
CA ARG A 31 0.14 8.79 7.92
C ARG A 31 -1.36 8.55 7.91
N ASN A 32 -1.80 7.31 8.13
CA ASN A 32 -3.20 6.92 8.05
C ASN A 32 -3.90 6.85 9.41
N ALA A 33 -3.28 7.34 10.48
CA ALA A 33 -3.74 7.20 11.87
C ALA A 33 -5.21 7.64 12.08
N GLU A 34 -5.61 8.71 11.40
CA GLU A 34 -6.93 9.33 11.54
C GLU A 34 -7.98 8.77 10.56
N THR A 35 -7.58 7.91 9.63
CA THR A 35 -8.51 7.32 8.65
C THR A 35 -9.61 6.54 9.37
N GLU A 36 -10.81 6.50 8.78
CA GLU A 36 -11.96 5.83 9.38
C GLU A 36 -11.63 4.38 9.76
N TYR A 37 -10.92 3.67 8.87
CA TYR A 37 -10.52 2.29 9.06
C TYR A 37 -9.54 2.11 10.22
N LEU A 38 -8.38 2.79 10.21
CA LEU A 38 -7.37 2.58 11.27
C LEU A 38 -7.81 3.15 12.62
N ARG A 39 -8.60 4.22 12.65
CA ARG A 39 -9.19 4.71 13.89
C ARG A 39 -10.10 3.67 14.54
N GLY A 40 -10.74 2.79 13.76
CA GLY A 40 -11.53 1.68 14.29
C GLY A 40 -10.73 0.65 15.10
N PHE A 41 -9.40 0.58 14.93
CA PHE A 41 -8.55 -0.46 15.54
C PHE A 41 -7.40 0.09 16.41
N LEU A 42 -6.88 1.27 16.09
CA LEU A 42 -5.61 1.75 16.65
C LEU A 42 -5.73 3.03 17.45
N ASN A 43 -6.80 3.83 17.29
CA ASN A 43 -6.95 5.13 17.96
C ASN A 43 -5.66 5.98 17.93
N GLY A 44 -4.98 6.04 16.78
CA GLY A 44 -3.75 6.82 16.59
C GLY A 44 -2.43 6.13 17.02
N GLN A 45 -2.48 4.92 17.56
CA GLN A 45 -1.28 4.14 17.91
C GLN A 45 -0.58 3.60 16.64
N ALA A 46 0.74 3.75 16.59
CA ALA A 46 1.57 3.35 15.44
C ALA A 46 2.58 2.23 15.78
N GLU A 47 2.54 1.68 16.99
CA GLU A 47 3.45 0.63 17.39
C GLU A 47 3.12 -0.70 16.68
N LYS A 48 4.14 -1.34 16.11
CA LYS A 48 4.05 -2.65 15.43
C LYS A 48 3.29 -3.71 16.24
N GLN A 49 3.49 -3.78 17.55
CA GLN A 49 2.80 -4.77 18.39
C GLN A 49 1.31 -4.49 18.56
N VAL A 50 0.92 -3.22 18.61
CA VAL A 50 -0.49 -2.81 18.66
C VAL A 50 -1.15 -3.12 17.32
N PHE A 51 -0.49 -2.77 16.21
CA PHE A 51 -0.93 -3.13 14.86
C PHE A 51 -1.22 -4.63 14.72
N LYS A 52 -0.25 -5.47 15.08
CA LYS A 52 -0.40 -6.94 14.99
C LYS A 52 -1.50 -7.51 15.87
N LYS A 53 -1.82 -6.84 16.99
CA LYS A 53 -2.84 -7.31 17.93
C LYS A 53 -4.25 -6.89 17.52
N ASN A 54 -4.40 -5.68 16.98
CA ASN A 54 -5.69 -5.04 16.84
C ASN A 54 -6.22 -4.96 15.40
N VAL A 55 -5.34 -4.91 14.39
CA VAL A 55 -5.79 -4.83 12.99
C VAL A 55 -5.98 -6.25 12.45
N PRO A 56 -7.20 -6.61 11.99
CA PRO A 56 -7.49 -7.95 11.50
C PRO A 56 -6.80 -8.21 10.15
N ILE A 57 -6.50 -9.49 9.90
CA ILE A 57 -6.20 -9.96 8.54
C ILE A 57 -7.54 -10.06 7.81
N VAL A 58 -7.64 -9.39 6.66
CA VAL A 58 -8.90 -9.24 5.92
C VAL A 58 -8.81 -9.72 4.47
N THR A 59 -9.95 -10.10 3.90
CA THR A 59 -10.13 -10.34 2.46
C THR A 59 -10.66 -9.08 1.76
N TYR A 60 -10.73 -9.13 0.43
CA TYR A 60 -11.29 -8.03 -0.36
C TYR A 60 -12.76 -7.77 -0.01
N GLU A 61 -13.52 -8.82 0.27
CA GLU A 61 -14.95 -8.75 0.58
C GLU A 61 -15.21 -7.96 1.86
N GLU A 62 -14.33 -8.05 2.84
CA GLU A 62 -14.43 -7.32 4.12
C GLU A 62 -14.10 -5.83 3.98
N ILE A 63 -13.18 -5.46 3.06
CA ILE A 63 -12.81 -4.06 2.81
C ILE A 63 -13.62 -3.39 1.69
N ARG A 64 -14.29 -4.18 0.84
CA ARG A 64 -15.06 -3.71 -0.31
C ARG A 64 -16.08 -2.61 0.05
N PRO A 65 -16.83 -2.67 1.17
CA PRO A 65 -17.77 -1.61 1.51
C PRO A 65 -17.11 -0.22 1.60
N TYR A 66 -15.89 -0.14 2.11
CA TYR A 66 -15.13 1.12 2.17
C TYR A 66 -14.69 1.58 0.79
N ILE A 67 -14.23 0.66 -0.05
CA ILE A 67 -13.82 0.93 -1.43
C ILE A 67 -15.01 1.44 -2.26
N ASP A 68 -16.17 0.78 -2.14
CA ASP A 68 -17.39 1.15 -2.86
C ASP A 68 -17.89 2.55 -2.42
N ARG A 69 -17.77 2.91 -1.14
CA ARG A 69 -18.09 4.28 -0.65
C ARG A 69 -17.23 5.34 -1.31
N ILE A 70 -15.91 5.12 -1.34
CA ILE A 70 -14.96 6.03 -1.99
C ILE A 70 -15.25 6.12 -3.49
N ALA A 71 -15.47 4.99 -4.16
CA ALA A 71 -15.77 4.95 -5.60
C ALA A 71 -17.08 5.69 -5.96
N ASN A 72 -18.03 5.78 -5.01
CA ASN A 72 -19.26 6.55 -5.14
C ASN A 72 -19.11 8.04 -4.73
N GLY A 73 -17.89 8.50 -4.43
CA GLY A 73 -17.58 9.91 -4.22
C GLY A 73 -17.36 10.33 -2.77
N GLU A 74 -17.35 9.40 -1.81
CA GLU A 74 -16.90 9.72 -0.44
C GLU A 74 -15.38 9.98 -0.39
N PRO A 75 -14.87 10.76 0.57
CA PRO A 75 -13.45 11.07 0.68
C PRO A 75 -12.57 9.83 0.86
N SER A 76 -11.33 9.89 0.34
CA SER A 76 -10.34 8.80 0.50
C SER A 76 -10.00 8.50 1.96
N HIS A 77 -10.15 9.48 2.86
CA HIS A 77 -9.87 9.41 4.31
C HIS A 77 -10.64 8.29 5.04
N ILE A 78 -11.53 7.57 4.35
CA ILE A 78 -12.07 6.31 4.82
C ILE A 78 -10.94 5.25 4.98
N LEU A 79 -10.08 5.09 3.98
CA LEU A 79 -8.99 4.09 3.95
C LEU A 79 -7.59 4.71 3.89
N LEU A 80 -7.45 5.86 3.22
CA LEU A 80 -6.17 6.48 2.88
C LEU A 80 -6.20 7.96 3.23
N ALA A 81 -5.19 8.45 3.93
CA ALA A 81 -5.07 9.88 4.25
C ALA A 81 -4.90 10.73 2.98
N ASP A 82 -4.20 10.23 1.98
CA ASP A 82 -3.97 10.92 0.72
C ASP A 82 -5.13 10.71 -0.26
N PRO A 83 -5.37 11.66 -1.19
CA PRO A 83 -6.35 11.50 -2.25
C PRO A 83 -6.07 10.28 -3.13
N ILE A 84 -7.13 9.57 -3.48
CA ILE A 84 -7.07 8.51 -4.50
C ILE A 84 -7.11 9.18 -5.87
N VAL A 85 -6.13 8.85 -6.71
CA VAL A 85 -6.00 9.39 -8.07
C VAL A 85 -6.58 8.45 -9.12
N GLU A 86 -6.57 7.14 -8.85
CA GLU A 86 -7.16 6.12 -9.71
C GLU A 86 -7.56 4.87 -8.92
N PHE A 87 -8.43 4.05 -9.52
CA PHE A 87 -8.66 2.67 -9.10
C PHE A 87 -8.05 1.72 -10.14
N MET A 88 -7.07 0.92 -9.73
CA MET A 88 -6.55 -0.17 -10.55
C MET A 88 -7.54 -1.34 -10.56
N LEU A 89 -7.69 -1.96 -11.73
CA LEU A 89 -8.46 -3.19 -11.86
C LEU A 89 -7.54 -4.39 -11.72
N SER A 90 -7.74 -5.18 -10.67
CA SER A 90 -7.00 -6.44 -10.52
C SER A 90 -7.52 -7.49 -11.51
N SER A 91 -6.66 -8.42 -11.94
CA SER A 91 -7.09 -9.59 -12.74
C SER A 91 -8.04 -10.53 -11.97
N GLY A 92 -7.95 -10.53 -10.63
CA GLY A 92 -8.88 -11.23 -9.76
C GLY A 92 -10.25 -10.54 -9.68
N THR A 93 -11.31 -11.34 -9.50
CA THR A 93 -12.68 -10.84 -9.45
C THR A 93 -13.33 -11.05 -8.08
N SER A 94 -14.36 -10.26 -7.78
CA SER A 94 -15.27 -10.44 -6.65
C SER A 94 -16.70 -10.20 -7.16
N GLY A 95 -17.57 -11.21 -7.08
CA GLY A 95 -18.91 -11.14 -7.66
C GLY A 95 -18.95 -10.92 -9.17
N GLY A 96 -17.98 -11.48 -9.91
CA GLY A 96 -17.89 -11.40 -11.37
C GLY A 96 -17.35 -10.07 -11.93
N LYS A 97 -16.95 -9.13 -11.07
CA LYS A 97 -16.31 -7.87 -11.47
C LYS A 97 -14.85 -7.83 -11.00
N PRO A 98 -13.93 -7.20 -11.75
CA PRO A 98 -12.57 -6.94 -11.28
C PRO A 98 -12.59 -6.20 -9.93
N LYS A 99 -11.64 -6.56 -9.05
CA LYS A 99 -11.44 -5.83 -7.79
C LYS A 99 -10.88 -4.44 -8.08
N LEU A 100 -11.43 -3.43 -7.42
CA LEU A 100 -10.95 -2.05 -7.46
C LEU A 100 -9.88 -1.87 -6.38
N ILE A 101 -8.66 -1.54 -6.77
CA ILE A 101 -7.56 -1.28 -5.85
C ILE A 101 -7.26 0.21 -5.86
N PRO A 102 -7.48 0.95 -4.76
CA PRO A 102 -7.21 2.38 -4.71
C PRO A 102 -5.71 2.66 -4.84
N SER A 103 -5.34 3.64 -5.65
CA SER A 103 -3.97 4.14 -5.77
C SER A 103 -3.89 5.62 -5.45
N THR A 104 -2.86 6.00 -4.71
CA THR A 104 -2.41 7.39 -4.51
C THR A 104 -1.41 7.77 -5.61
N ALA A 105 -1.02 9.04 -5.67
CA ALA A 105 0.06 9.48 -6.55
C ALA A 105 1.41 8.83 -6.18
N GLU A 106 1.72 8.74 -4.88
CA GLU A 106 2.95 8.10 -4.39
C GLU A 106 3.01 6.61 -4.75
N SER A 107 1.90 5.87 -4.62
CA SER A 107 1.87 4.45 -5.01
C SER A 107 1.91 4.25 -6.53
N PHE A 108 1.51 5.24 -7.32
CA PHE A 108 1.70 5.24 -8.76
C PHE A 108 3.19 5.42 -9.11
N GLU A 109 3.85 6.43 -8.53
CA GLU A 109 5.28 6.69 -8.73
C GLU A 109 6.16 5.52 -8.28
N THR A 110 5.83 4.91 -7.14
CA THR A 110 6.52 3.73 -6.63
C THR A 110 6.46 2.57 -7.63
N ARG A 111 5.29 2.28 -8.21
CA ARG A 111 5.14 1.24 -9.25
C ARG A 111 5.94 1.56 -10.51
N MET A 112 6.00 2.83 -10.92
CA MET A 112 6.84 3.24 -12.06
C MET A 112 8.31 2.98 -11.77
N PHE A 113 8.78 3.32 -10.56
CA PHE A 113 10.15 3.01 -10.14
C PHE A 113 10.42 1.50 -10.08
N GLU A 114 9.53 0.71 -9.49
CA GLU A 114 9.69 -0.76 -9.44
C GLU A 114 9.83 -1.37 -10.84
N SER A 115 9.11 -0.84 -11.84
CA SER A 115 9.21 -1.32 -13.21
C SER A 115 10.63 -1.16 -13.80
N THR A 116 11.39 -0.16 -13.38
CA THR A 116 12.77 0.05 -13.84
C THR A 116 13.76 -0.94 -13.21
N LEU A 117 13.42 -1.58 -12.09
CA LEU A 117 14.25 -2.60 -11.45
C LEU A 117 14.15 -3.98 -12.16
N VAL A 118 13.18 -4.16 -13.06
CA VAL A 118 13.01 -5.40 -13.83
C VAL A 118 14.10 -5.55 -14.89
N ASP A 119 14.43 -4.47 -15.61
CA ASP A 119 15.43 -4.50 -16.68
C ASP A 119 16.81 -4.98 -16.18
N PRO A 120 17.30 -4.54 -15.00
CA PRO A 120 18.52 -5.07 -14.41
C PRO A 120 18.52 -6.59 -14.14
N LEU A 121 17.35 -7.15 -13.84
CA LEU A 121 17.22 -8.58 -13.52
C LEU A 121 17.12 -9.45 -14.78
N MET A 122 16.48 -8.93 -15.83
CA MET A 122 16.24 -9.66 -17.08
C MET A 122 17.47 -9.73 -18.00
N HIS A 123 18.51 -8.93 -17.73
CA HIS A 123 19.71 -8.81 -18.56
C HIS A 123 21.00 -9.24 -17.83
N LYS A 124 20.88 -10.10 -16.81
CA LYS A 124 22.01 -10.81 -16.19
C LYS A 124 22.58 -11.91 -17.10
#